data_AF-I1C4A0-F1
#
_entry.id   AF-I1C4A0-F1
#
_cell.length_a   1.000
_cell.length_b   1.000
_cell.length_c   1.000
_cell.angle_alpha   90.00
_cell.angle_beta   90.00
_cell.angle_gamma   90.00
#
_symmetry.space_group_name_H-M   'P 1'
#
loop_
_entity.id
_entity.type
_entity.pdbx_description
1 polymer ?
#
loop_
_entity_poly.entity_id
_entity_poly.type
_entity_poly.pdbx_seq_one_letter_code
_entity_poly.pdbx_strand_id
1 'polypeptide(L)'
;MAMITSQGQRLAQLEALTKENQNLRANLEAAQRRIKELETLSVPPAAAPTTPKTSPRTGKAPTKRQLQVAARTFAPPPANNGYQYLYLPCRFRESITNIRKNVGMLGLENWRILDVYHPTTRVVALLVHNEYASTATSKLDTAGIKLITDFDPRDPANLRDVKHQDLSENEKQQKMVQIHTSHLLTALDRMRPTVRSAVARDFIAKQWITSQVYADHIKMPTPTSTPLQATPVDTDMDEATQPVPAGNGEPDTEQL
;
A
#
# COMPACT_ATOMS: atom_id res chain seq x y z
N MET A 1 17.84 10.28 85.01
CA MET A 1 16.38 10.03 84.91
C MET A 1 15.79 10.17 83.50
N ALA A 2 16.49 10.70 82.49
CA ALA A 2 15.92 10.91 81.14
C ALA A 2 15.89 9.66 80.21
N MET A 3 16.71 8.64 80.43
CA MET A 3 16.75 7.45 79.55
C MET A 3 15.57 6.48 79.74
N ILE A 4 14.98 6.42 80.94
CA ILE A 4 13.85 5.51 81.24
C ILE A 4 12.58 5.99 80.50
N THR A 5 12.41 7.30 80.36
CA THR A 5 11.26 7.90 79.66
C THR A 5 11.28 7.63 78.16
N SER A 6 12.47 7.62 77.53
CA SER A 6 12.63 7.33 76.10
C SER A 6 12.33 5.87 75.75
N GLN A 7 12.71 4.92 76.63
CA GLN A 7 12.38 3.51 76.43
C GLN A 7 10.87 3.24 76.57
N GLY A 8 10.20 3.89 77.53
CA GLY A 8 8.75 3.80 77.69
C GLY A 8 7.97 4.31 76.47
N GLN A 9 8.41 5.41 75.86
CA GLN A 9 7.81 5.94 74.64
C GLN A 9 7.99 5.01 73.43
N ARG A 10 9.15 4.36 73.31
CA ARG A 10 9.43 3.41 72.22
C ARG A 10 8.58 2.14 72.33
N LEU A 11 8.34 1.66 73.55
CA LEU A 11 7.45 0.51 73.79
C LEU A 11 5.99 0.86 73.47
N ALA A 12 5.51 2.04 73.91
CA ALA A 12 4.16 2.50 73.58
C ALA A 12 3.95 2.66 72.05
N GLN A 13 4.98 3.12 71.33
CA GLN A 13 4.93 3.23 69.87
C GLN A 13 4.90 1.86 69.18
N LEU A 14 5.65 0.87 69.67
CA LEU A 14 5.61 -0.50 69.15
C LEU A 14 4.25 -1.16 69.39
N GLU A 15 3.63 -0.93 70.55
CA GLU A 15 2.27 -1.41 70.84
C GLU A 15 1.20 -0.74 69.96
N ALA A 16 1.36 0.55 69.65
CA ALA A 16 0.47 1.24 68.73
C ALA A 16 0.59 0.66 67.30
N LEU A 17 1.82 0.44 66.83
CA LEU A 17 2.08 -0.14 65.51
C LEU A 17 1.60 -1.59 65.39
N THR A 18 1.66 -2.40 66.46
CA THR A 18 1.13 -3.77 66.42
C THR A 18 -0.39 -3.77 66.36
N LYS A 19 -1.07 -2.89 67.12
CA LYS A 19 -2.52 -2.69 67.01
C LYS A 19 -2.94 -2.23 65.61
N GLU A 20 -2.21 -1.29 65.03
CA GLU A 20 -2.49 -0.80 63.67
C GLU A 20 -2.32 -1.91 62.62
N ASN A 21 -1.24 -2.69 62.70
CA ASN A 21 -1.03 -3.83 61.80
C ASN A 21 -2.12 -4.90 61.91
N GLN A 22 -2.62 -5.17 63.12
CA GLN A 22 -3.75 -6.08 63.31
C GLN A 22 -5.03 -5.52 62.66
N ASN A 23 -5.27 -4.23 62.80
CA ASN A 23 -6.44 -3.57 62.21
C ASN A 23 -6.37 -3.57 60.67
N LEU A 24 -5.20 -3.31 60.11
CA LEU A 24 -4.96 -3.38 58.66
C LEU A 24 -5.19 -4.80 58.11
N ARG A 25 -4.75 -5.84 58.83
CA ARG A 25 -5.01 -7.24 58.46
C ARG A 25 -6.50 -7.57 58.48
N ALA A 26 -7.21 -7.16 59.53
CA ALA A 26 -8.66 -7.36 59.62
C ALA A 26 -9.41 -6.65 58.48
N ASN A 27 -9.01 -5.42 58.12
CA ASN A 27 -9.59 -4.69 57.01
C ASN A 27 -9.32 -5.35 55.65
N LEU A 28 -8.11 -5.87 55.44
CA LEU A 28 -7.78 -6.60 54.21
C LEU A 28 -8.63 -7.87 54.06
N GLU A 29 -8.80 -8.64 55.14
CA GLU A 29 -9.65 -9.83 55.13
C GLU A 29 -11.13 -9.48 54.85
N ALA A 30 -11.64 -8.40 55.45
CA ALA A 30 -12.99 -7.92 55.18
C ALA A 30 -13.17 -7.49 53.71
N ALA A 31 -12.19 -6.79 53.14
CA ALA A 31 -12.19 -6.41 51.72
C ALA A 31 -12.17 -7.63 50.80
N GLN A 32 -11.33 -8.63 51.09
CA GLN A 32 -11.26 -9.88 50.33
C GLN A 32 -12.57 -10.67 50.40
N ARG A 33 -13.25 -10.71 51.55
CA ARG A 33 -14.57 -11.34 51.67
C ARG A 33 -15.61 -10.64 50.81
N ARG A 34 -15.61 -9.31 50.78
CA ARG A 34 -16.54 -8.53 49.96
C ARG A 34 -16.29 -8.70 48.46
N ILE A 35 -15.03 -8.80 48.04
CA ILE A 35 -14.67 -9.14 46.65
C ILE A 35 -15.22 -10.53 46.30
N LYS A 36 -14.98 -11.53 47.16
CA LYS A 36 -15.48 -12.90 46.94
C LYS A 36 -17.01 -12.95 46.88
N GLU A 37 -17.71 -12.18 47.71
CA GLU A 37 -19.17 -12.07 47.69
C GLU A 37 -19.66 -11.45 46.37
N LEU A 38 -19.03 -10.38 45.90
CA LEU A 38 -19.35 -9.77 44.60
C LEU A 38 -19.06 -10.70 43.43
N GLU A 39 -17.97 -11.48 43.49
CA GLU A 39 -17.67 -12.52 42.50
C GLU A 39 -18.73 -13.63 42.48
N THR A 40 -19.25 -14.02 43.65
CA THR A 40 -20.34 -15.03 43.73
C THR A 40 -21.70 -14.49 43.27
N LEU A 41 -21.95 -13.19 43.38
CA LEU A 41 -23.18 -12.53 42.92
C LEU A 41 -23.15 -12.19 41.41
N SER A 42 -21.96 -12.17 40.78
CA SER A 42 -21.78 -11.81 39.37
C SER A 42 -21.89 -12.98 38.37
N VAL A 43 -22.29 -14.18 38.81
CA VAL A 43 -22.61 -15.31 37.92
C VAL A 43 -24.11 -15.59 37.90
N PRO A 44 -24.89 -15.11 36.91
CA PRO A 44 -26.20 -15.68 36.64
C PRO A 44 -26.02 -17.11 36.08
N PRO A 45 -26.94 -18.05 36.41
CA PRO A 45 -26.92 -19.39 35.83
C PRO A 45 -27.21 -19.29 34.34
N ALA A 46 -26.47 -20.08 33.56
CA ALA A 46 -26.68 -20.28 32.15
C ALA A 46 -28.11 -20.80 31.88
N ALA A 47 -29.03 -19.90 31.55
CA ALA A 47 -30.12 -20.22 30.64
C ALA A 47 -29.50 -20.39 29.25
N ALA A 48 -29.69 -21.57 28.66
CA ALA A 48 -29.18 -21.91 27.34
C ALA A 48 -29.58 -20.83 26.31
N PRO A 49 -28.62 -20.17 25.64
CA PRO A 49 -28.94 -19.54 24.37
C PRO A 49 -29.16 -20.69 23.39
N THR A 50 -30.35 -20.75 22.78
CA THR A 50 -30.52 -21.41 21.48
C THR A 50 -29.67 -20.65 20.47
N THR A 51 -28.38 -20.95 20.45
CA THR A 51 -27.48 -20.50 19.39
C THR A 51 -27.89 -21.21 18.11
N PRO A 52 -28.17 -20.53 17.00
CA PRO A 52 -28.02 -21.19 15.70
C PRO A 52 -26.58 -21.71 15.67
N LYS A 53 -26.41 -23.02 15.40
CA LYS A 53 -25.11 -23.67 15.27
C LYS A 53 -24.25 -22.89 14.26
N THR A 54 -23.47 -21.96 14.77
CA THR A 54 -22.41 -21.29 14.04
C THR A 54 -21.15 -21.83 14.64
N SER A 55 -20.47 -22.72 13.90
CA SER A 55 -19.20 -23.31 14.29
C SER A 55 -18.27 -22.22 14.86
N PRO A 56 -17.60 -22.45 16.00
CA PRO A 56 -16.66 -21.49 16.53
C PRO A 56 -15.58 -21.27 15.49
N ARG A 57 -15.61 -20.11 14.83
CA ARG A 57 -14.58 -19.71 13.88
C ARG A 57 -13.33 -19.51 14.71
N THR A 58 -12.45 -20.49 14.73
CA THR A 58 -11.13 -20.40 15.37
C THR A 58 -10.38 -19.24 14.72
N GLY A 59 -10.47 -18.07 15.35
CA GLY A 59 -9.73 -16.89 14.93
C GLY A 59 -8.25 -17.19 15.11
N LYS A 60 -7.50 -17.29 14.00
CA LYS A 60 -6.04 -17.42 14.06
C LYS A 60 -5.50 -16.22 14.86
N ALA A 61 -4.62 -16.50 15.83
CA ALA A 61 -3.92 -15.45 16.57
C ALA A 61 -3.25 -14.48 15.58
N PRO A 62 -3.27 -13.16 15.86
CA PRO A 62 -2.72 -12.18 14.94
C PRO A 62 -1.21 -12.41 14.76
N THR A 63 -0.78 -12.42 13.50
CA THR A 63 0.65 -12.56 13.17
C THR A 63 1.46 -11.37 13.71
N LYS A 64 2.76 -11.55 13.96
CA LYS A 64 3.66 -10.45 14.37
C LYS A 64 3.53 -9.21 13.47
N ARG A 65 3.32 -9.43 12.17
CA ARG A 65 3.11 -8.36 11.18
C ARG A 65 1.77 -7.64 11.37
N GLN A 66 0.69 -8.35 11.66
CA GLN A 66 -0.60 -7.73 11.95
C GLN A 66 -0.55 -6.91 13.23
N LEU A 67 0.12 -7.41 14.27
CA LEU A 67 0.35 -6.65 15.50
C LEU A 67 1.17 -5.39 15.25
N GLN A 68 2.22 -5.46 14.43
CA GLN A 68 3.02 -4.30 14.06
C GLN A 68 2.20 -3.27 13.26
N VAL A 69 1.33 -3.72 12.34
CA VAL A 69 0.42 -2.82 11.62
C VAL A 69 -0.58 -2.16 12.56
N ALA A 70 -1.16 -2.90 13.49
CA ALA A 70 -2.08 -2.35 14.49
C ALA A 70 -1.39 -1.33 15.40
N ALA A 71 -0.14 -1.62 15.82
CA ALA A 71 0.65 -0.68 16.63
C ALA A 71 0.95 0.62 15.88
N ARG A 72 1.20 0.57 14.56
CA ARG A 72 1.42 1.77 13.73
C ARG A 72 0.21 2.70 13.68
N THR A 73 -1.01 2.16 13.75
CA THR A 73 -2.23 2.98 13.79
C THR A 73 -2.27 3.93 15.00
N PHE A 74 -1.63 3.54 16.10
CA PHE A 74 -1.58 4.32 17.34
C PHE A 74 -0.23 5.02 17.56
N ALA A 75 0.72 4.86 16.64
CA ALA A 75 2.00 5.55 16.71
C ALA A 75 1.86 7.00 16.18
N PRO A 76 2.59 7.97 16.76
CA PRO A 76 2.68 9.30 16.19
C PRO A 76 3.13 9.23 14.72
N PRO A 77 2.51 10.01 13.80
CA PRO A 77 2.93 10.02 12.41
C PRO A 77 4.41 10.42 12.32
N PRO A 78 5.23 9.73 11.51
CA PRO A 78 6.62 10.11 11.35
C PRO A 78 6.70 11.49 10.71
N ALA A 79 7.77 12.22 11.03
CA ALA A 79 8.01 13.57 10.50
C ALA A 79 8.10 13.60 8.96
N ASN A 80 8.40 12.47 8.32
CA ASN A 80 8.62 12.36 6.88
C ASN A 80 7.54 11.49 6.19
N ASN A 81 6.30 11.98 6.17
CA ASN A 81 5.15 11.40 5.46
C ASN A 81 5.20 11.74 3.95
N GLY A 82 6.28 11.33 3.29
CA GLY A 82 6.47 11.53 1.86
C GLY A 82 6.47 10.22 1.07
N TYR A 83 6.61 10.37 -0.23
CA TYR A 83 6.81 9.26 -1.14
C TYR A 83 8.19 9.38 -1.79
N GLN A 84 8.74 8.31 -2.31
CA GLN A 84 10.01 8.36 -3.03
C GLN A 84 10.00 7.36 -4.17
N TYR A 85 10.63 7.74 -5.29
CA TYR A 85 10.97 6.81 -6.35
C TYR A 85 12.29 6.13 -6.02
N LEU A 86 12.26 4.79 -5.98
CA LEU A 86 13.44 3.95 -5.91
C LEU A 86 13.85 3.61 -7.35
N TYR A 87 15.05 4.01 -7.77
CA TYR A 87 15.58 3.74 -9.10
C TYR A 87 16.45 2.48 -9.11
N LEU A 88 16.01 1.45 -9.82
CA LEU A 88 16.69 0.18 -9.95
C LEU A 88 17.29 0.04 -11.35
N PRO A 89 18.50 -0.53 -11.47
CA PRO A 89 19.03 -0.92 -12.76
C PRO A 89 18.20 -2.06 -13.33
N CYS A 90 17.93 -2.00 -14.63
CA CYS A 90 17.19 -3.03 -15.35
C CYS A 90 17.94 -3.37 -16.66
N ARG A 91 18.01 -4.66 -16.99
CA ARG A 91 18.75 -5.12 -18.16
C ARG A 91 18.04 -4.77 -19.47
N PHE A 92 16.70 -4.86 -19.47
CA PHE A 92 15.85 -4.56 -20.62
C PHE A 92 14.49 -4.08 -20.14
N ARG A 93 13.79 -3.33 -20.99
CA ARG A 93 12.45 -2.86 -20.67
C ARG A 93 11.47 -4.03 -20.66
N GLU A 94 10.89 -4.29 -19.49
CA GLU A 94 9.85 -5.31 -19.30
C GLU A 94 8.46 -4.69 -19.25
N SER A 95 7.44 -5.52 -19.42
CA SER A 95 6.07 -5.09 -19.15
C SER A 95 5.90 -4.78 -17.66
N ILE A 96 5.06 -3.79 -17.33
CA ILE A 96 4.77 -3.43 -15.93
C ILE A 96 4.26 -4.66 -15.14
N THR A 97 3.51 -5.54 -15.81
CA THR A 97 3.03 -6.79 -15.23
C THR A 97 4.17 -7.72 -14.81
N ASN A 98 5.19 -7.89 -15.66
CA ASN A 98 6.34 -8.74 -15.34
C ASN A 98 7.20 -8.12 -14.25
N ILE A 99 7.38 -6.79 -14.26
CA ILE A 99 8.10 -6.09 -13.19
C ILE A 99 7.40 -6.31 -11.85
N ARG A 100 6.07 -6.18 -11.79
CA ARG A 100 5.32 -6.47 -10.56
C ARG A 100 5.41 -7.93 -10.13
N LYS A 101 5.54 -8.88 -11.06
CA LYS A 101 5.82 -10.29 -10.72
C LYS A 101 7.22 -10.44 -10.13
N ASN A 102 8.24 -9.88 -10.77
CA ASN A 102 9.65 -9.95 -10.33
C ASN A 102 9.84 -9.29 -8.96
N VAL A 103 9.26 -8.12 -8.75
CA VAL A 103 9.21 -7.43 -7.45
C VAL A 103 8.57 -8.30 -6.37
N GLY A 104 7.48 -8.99 -6.69
CA GLY A 104 6.87 -9.96 -5.78
C GLY A 104 7.78 -11.14 -5.46
N MET A 105 8.51 -11.67 -6.45
CA MET A 105 9.50 -12.74 -6.25
C MET A 105 10.69 -12.30 -5.40
N LEU A 106 11.10 -11.02 -5.49
CA LEU A 106 12.11 -10.40 -4.62
C LEU A 106 11.60 -10.16 -3.18
N GLY A 107 10.36 -10.56 -2.87
CA GLY A 107 9.76 -10.42 -1.54
C GLY A 107 9.26 -9.01 -1.24
N LEU A 108 9.20 -8.12 -2.23
CA LEU A 108 8.59 -6.81 -2.09
C LEU A 108 7.06 -6.91 -2.16
N GLU A 109 6.39 -6.04 -1.43
CA GLU A 109 4.93 -6.08 -1.29
C GLU A 109 4.29 -5.25 -2.39
N ASN A 110 3.68 -5.92 -3.37
CA ASN A 110 3.09 -5.26 -4.55
C ASN A 110 2.06 -4.17 -4.22
N TRP A 111 1.31 -4.31 -3.13
CA TRP A 111 0.33 -3.33 -2.69
C TRP A 111 0.94 -2.06 -2.07
N ARG A 112 2.21 -2.13 -1.63
CA ARG A 112 2.96 -0.97 -1.13
C ARG A 112 3.62 -0.16 -2.24
N ILE A 113 3.68 -0.72 -3.45
CA ILE A 113 4.27 -0.07 -4.62
C ILE A 113 3.15 0.59 -5.40
N LEU A 114 3.11 1.91 -5.28
CA LEU A 114 2.03 2.75 -5.80
C LEU A 114 2.08 2.85 -7.32
N ASP A 115 3.29 2.96 -7.87
CA ASP A 115 3.51 3.10 -9.31
C ASP A 115 4.83 2.45 -9.74
N VAL A 116 4.88 2.07 -11.02
CA VAL A 116 6.04 1.47 -11.68
C VAL A 116 6.26 2.20 -13.00
N TYR A 117 7.44 2.79 -13.15
CA TYR A 117 7.79 3.64 -14.27
C TYR A 117 9.15 3.30 -14.87
N HIS A 118 9.34 3.64 -16.14
CA HIS A 118 10.62 3.55 -16.84
C HIS A 118 11.05 4.95 -17.29
N PRO A 119 11.87 5.66 -16.51
CA PRO A 119 12.43 6.93 -16.95
C PRO A 119 13.41 6.76 -18.12
N THR A 120 14.09 5.62 -18.20
CA THR A 120 15.06 5.29 -19.24
C THR A 120 14.97 3.81 -19.58
N THR A 121 15.60 3.39 -20.67
CA THR A 121 15.59 2.00 -21.16
C THR A 121 16.21 0.99 -20.18
N ARG A 122 17.12 1.42 -19.30
CA ARG A 122 17.85 0.57 -18.34
C ARG A 122 17.56 0.89 -16.88
N VAL A 123 16.52 1.69 -16.61
CA VAL A 123 16.17 2.10 -15.25
C VAL A 123 14.68 1.86 -15.03
N VAL A 124 14.35 1.30 -13.87
CA VAL A 124 12.98 1.15 -13.36
C VAL A 124 12.84 2.02 -12.14
N ALA A 125 11.80 2.83 -12.08
CA ALA A 125 11.44 3.61 -10.92
C ALA A 125 10.22 2.98 -10.22
N LEU A 126 10.33 2.69 -8.93
CA LEU A 126 9.25 2.18 -8.08
C LEU A 126 8.82 3.25 -7.10
N LEU A 127 7.56 3.66 -7.12
CA LEU A 127 7.03 4.64 -6.17
C LEU A 127 6.61 3.95 -4.87
N VAL A 128 7.20 4.38 -3.77
CA VAL A 128 7.03 3.77 -2.44
C VAL A 128 6.85 4.86 -1.37
N HIS A 129 6.11 4.56 -0.31
CA HIS A 129 6.02 5.43 0.88
C HIS A 129 7.34 5.41 1.66
N ASN A 130 7.76 6.55 2.23
CA ASN A 130 9.06 6.68 2.90
C ASN A 130 9.27 5.65 4.04
N GLU A 131 8.23 5.32 4.81
CA GLU A 131 8.32 4.25 5.83
C GLU A 131 8.68 2.87 5.26
N TYR A 132 8.30 2.59 4.02
CA TYR A 132 8.58 1.32 3.37
C TYR A 132 9.89 1.34 2.58
N ALA A 133 10.42 2.53 2.25
CA ALA A 133 11.65 2.67 1.49
C ALA A 133 12.82 1.91 2.15
N SER A 134 13.04 2.06 3.45
CA SER A 134 14.11 1.36 4.18
C SER A 134 13.96 -0.17 4.19
N THR A 135 12.72 -0.66 4.26
CA THR A 135 12.44 -2.10 4.17
C THR A 135 12.66 -2.61 2.76
N ALA A 136 12.29 -1.81 1.75
CA ALA A 136 12.47 -2.16 0.34
C ALA A 136 13.95 -2.20 -0.04
N THR A 137 14.74 -1.20 0.36
CA THR A 137 16.20 -1.19 0.13
C THR A 137 16.88 -2.39 0.77
N SER A 138 16.55 -2.69 2.03
CA SER A 138 17.12 -3.87 2.71
C SER A 138 16.85 -5.18 1.96
N LYS A 139 15.64 -5.34 1.40
CA LYS A 139 15.28 -6.52 0.60
C LYS A 139 16.00 -6.56 -0.74
N LEU A 140 16.17 -5.41 -1.39
CA LEU A 140 16.92 -5.29 -2.64
C LEU A 140 18.41 -5.58 -2.43
N ASP A 141 19.00 -5.07 -1.35
CA ASP A 141 20.39 -5.33 -0.96
C ASP A 141 20.61 -6.82 -0.65
N THR A 142 19.66 -7.45 0.02
CA THR A 142 19.67 -8.91 0.26
C THR A 142 19.67 -9.71 -1.06
N ALA A 143 19.02 -9.18 -2.09
CA ALA A 143 19.02 -9.76 -3.44
C ALA A 143 20.23 -9.35 -4.30
N GLY A 144 21.16 -8.54 -3.76
CA GLY A 144 22.35 -8.06 -4.47
C GLY A 144 22.08 -6.92 -5.47
N ILE A 145 20.92 -6.28 -5.40
CA ILE A 145 20.53 -5.20 -6.32
C ILE A 145 20.88 -3.85 -5.71
N LYS A 146 21.88 -3.17 -6.28
CA LYS A 146 22.27 -1.81 -5.86
C LYS A 146 21.28 -0.77 -6.39
N LEU A 147 20.76 0.06 -5.50
CA LEU A 147 19.90 1.19 -5.84
C LEU A 147 20.72 2.32 -6.48
N ILE A 148 20.14 3.01 -7.47
CA ILE A 148 20.70 4.23 -8.05
C ILE A 148 20.15 5.42 -7.24
N THR A 149 21.02 6.12 -6.51
CA THR A 149 20.62 7.26 -5.67
C THR A 149 20.62 8.58 -6.43
N ASP A 150 21.51 8.73 -7.41
CA ASP A 150 21.82 10.03 -8.04
C ASP A 150 21.11 10.20 -9.39
N PHE A 151 20.00 9.50 -9.58
CA PHE A 151 19.27 9.55 -10.85
C PHE A 151 18.28 10.72 -10.88
N ASP A 152 18.51 11.67 -11.79
CA ASP A 152 17.55 12.73 -12.08
C ASP A 152 16.69 12.34 -13.30
N PRO A 153 15.36 12.14 -13.14
CA PRO A 153 14.47 11.82 -14.25
C PRO A 153 14.29 12.98 -15.25
N ARG A 154 14.70 14.21 -14.91
CA ARG A 154 14.57 15.37 -15.80
C ARG A 154 15.79 15.61 -16.67
N ASP A 155 16.92 14.96 -16.42
CA ASP A 155 18.20 15.16 -17.12
C ASP A 155 18.05 14.96 -18.65
N PRO A 156 18.60 15.87 -19.49
CA PRO A 156 18.45 15.74 -20.94
C PRO A 156 19.14 14.49 -21.51
N ALA A 157 20.15 13.93 -20.81
CA ALA A 157 20.87 12.72 -21.20
C ALA A 157 20.02 11.43 -21.17
N ASN A 158 18.85 11.49 -20.54
CA ASN A 158 17.90 10.38 -20.52
C ASN A 158 17.13 10.23 -21.84
N LEU A 159 17.04 11.30 -22.65
CA LEU A 159 16.36 11.27 -23.95
C LEU A 159 17.30 10.73 -25.04
N ARG A 160 17.32 9.39 -25.20
CA ARG A 160 18.24 8.68 -26.11
C ARG A 160 17.65 8.26 -27.46
N ASP A 161 16.46 8.74 -27.78
CA ASP A 161 15.78 8.37 -29.03
C ASP A 161 16.46 9.01 -30.25
N VAL A 162 16.64 8.21 -31.31
CA VAL A 162 17.24 8.67 -32.59
C VAL A 162 16.49 9.89 -33.14
N LYS A 163 15.17 9.94 -32.95
CA LYS A 163 14.29 11.05 -33.37
C LYS A 163 14.57 12.38 -32.67
N HIS A 164 15.34 12.36 -31.57
CA HIS A 164 15.60 13.53 -30.75
C HIS A 164 17.09 13.85 -30.63
N GLN A 165 17.95 13.21 -31.43
CA GLN A 165 19.39 13.45 -31.41
C GLN A 165 19.74 14.87 -31.85
N ASP A 166 19.03 15.40 -32.85
CA ASP A 166 19.28 16.72 -33.46
C ASP A 166 18.77 17.90 -32.62
N LEU A 167 17.99 17.64 -31.57
CA LEU A 167 17.49 18.72 -30.70
C LEU A 167 18.59 19.28 -29.80
N SER A 168 18.48 20.57 -29.53
CA SER A 168 19.34 21.26 -28.56
C SER A 168 19.14 20.67 -27.16
N GLU A 169 20.15 20.85 -26.30
CA GLU A 169 20.10 20.36 -24.91
C GLU A 169 18.93 20.96 -24.12
N ASN A 170 18.58 22.22 -24.39
CA ASN A 170 17.43 22.89 -23.77
C ASN A 170 16.10 22.28 -24.22
N GLU A 171 15.91 22.03 -25.51
CA GLU A 171 14.68 21.39 -26.00
C GLU A 171 14.55 19.94 -25.51
N LYS A 172 15.67 19.22 -25.39
CA LYS A 172 15.71 17.89 -24.76
C LYS A 172 15.25 17.96 -23.30
N GLN A 173 15.74 18.95 -22.55
CA GLN A 173 15.34 19.19 -21.17
C GLN A 173 13.84 19.46 -21.05
N GLN A 174 13.31 20.37 -21.86
CA GLN A 174 11.88 20.71 -21.85
C GLN A 174 11.01 19.49 -22.16
N LYS A 175 11.39 18.68 -23.16
CA LYS A 175 10.69 17.43 -23.49
C LYS A 175 10.75 16.42 -22.34
N MET A 176 11.90 16.26 -21.68
CA MET A 176 12.03 15.36 -20.53
C MET A 176 11.14 15.81 -19.37
N VAL A 177 11.11 17.11 -19.07
CA VAL A 177 10.19 17.67 -18.07
C VAL A 177 8.73 17.40 -18.44
N GLN A 178 8.36 17.56 -19.71
CA GLN A 178 7.01 17.30 -20.20
C GLN A 178 6.63 15.80 -20.07
N ILE A 179 7.51 14.89 -20.52
CA ILE A 179 7.31 13.44 -20.44
C ILE A 179 7.16 13.01 -18.98
N HIS A 180 8.03 13.50 -18.11
CA HIS A 180 7.99 13.19 -16.70
C HIS A 180 6.70 13.70 -16.05
N THR A 181 6.31 14.95 -16.32
CA THR A 181 5.06 15.56 -15.81
C THR A 181 3.83 14.77 -16.28
N SER A 182 3.74 14.46 -17.57
CA SER A 182 2.64 13.67 -18.14
C SER A 182 2.53 12.29 -17.51
N HIS A 183 3.68 11.64 -17.25
CA HIS A 183 3.70 10.36 -16.58
C HIS A 183 3.20 10.47 -15.13
N LEU A 184 3.66 11.46 -14.35
CA LEU A 184 3.20 11.65 -12.97
C LEU A 184 1.68 11.86 -12.90
N LEU A 185 1.09 12.61 -13.84
CA LEU A 185 -0.35 12.81 -13.92
C LEU A 185 -1.09 11.49 -14.23
N THR A 186 -0.58 10.72 -15.20
CA THR A 186 -1.13 9.40 -15.53
C THR A 186 -1.00 8.42 -14.36
N ALA A 187 0.11 8.48 -13.61
CA ALA A 187 0.32 7.67 -12.42
C ALA A 187 -0.71 8.02 -11.33
N LEU A 188 -0.99 9.31 -11.12
CA LEU A 188 -2.01 9.77 -10.17
C LEU A 188 -3.42 9.27 -10.53
N ASP A 189 -3.78 9.20 -11.81
CA ASP A 189 -5.07 8.67 -12.25
C ASP A 189 -5.24 7.19 -11.92
N ARG A 190 -4.19 6.41 -12.12
CA ARG A 190 -4.18 4.97 -11.84
C ARG A 190 -4.22 4.65 -10.35
N MET A 191 -3.76 5.58 -9.51
CA MET A 191 -3.79 5.41 -8.06
C MET A 191 -5.21 5.52 -7.49
N ARG A 192 -5.42 4.85 -6.35
CA ARG A 192 -6.68 4.93 -5.61
C ARG A 192 -6.92 6.37 -5.10
N PRO A 193 -8.17 6.86 -5.09
CA PRO A 193 -8.50 8.22 -4.65
C PRO A 193 -7.97 8.58 -3.26
N THR A 194 -7.96 7.61 -2.34
CA THR A 194 -7.48 7.80 -0.96
C THR A 194 -6.00 8.15 -0.86
N VAL A 195 -5.18 7.65 -1.79
CA VAL A 195 -3.73 7.86 -1.80
C VAL A 195 -3.34 8.99 -2.76
N ARG A 196 -4.10 9.18 -3.83
CA ARG A 196 -3.86 10.18 -4.87
C ARG A 196 -3.59 11.58 -4.32
N SER A 197 -4.44 12.08 -3.42
CA SER A 197 -4.30 13.45 -2.88
C SER A 197 -3.08 13.61 -1.97
N ALA A 198 -2.60 12.54 -1.33
CA ALA A 198 -1.38 12.59 -0.53
C ALA A 198 -0.13 12.61 -1.42
N VAL A 199 -0.10 11.75 -2.43
CA VAL A 199 1.00 11.69 -3.41
C VAL A 199 1.09 12.98 -4.22
N ALA A 200 -0.04 13.54 -4.67
CA ALA A 200 -0.05 14.80 -5.41
C ALA A 200 0.51 15.97 -4.59
N ARG A 201 0.16 16.06 -3.30
CA ARG A 201 0.73 17.09 -2.41
C ARG A 201 2.24 16.96 -2.27
N ASP A 202 2.75 15.73 -2.14
CA ASP A 202 4.19 15.46 -2.09
C ASP A 202 4.89 15.83 -3.41
N PHE A 203 4.28 15.54 -4.56
CA PHE A 203 4.81 15.93 -5.87
C PHE A 203 4.84 17.45 -6.05
N ILE A 204 3.83 18.17 -5.57
CA ILE A 204 3.81 19.64 -5.58
C ILE A 204 4.89 20.20 -4.65
N ALA A 205 5.08 19.62 -3.46
CA ALA A 205 6.12 20.04 -2.52
C ALA A 205 7.53 19.90 -3.13
N LYS A 206 7.75 18.84 -3.93
CA LYS A 206 9.01 18.61 -4.66
C LYS A 206 9.16 19.43 -5.94
N GLN A 207 8.20 20.31 -6.24
CA GLN A 207 8.14 21.08 -7.49
C GLN A 207 8.15 20.18 -8.73
N TRP A 208 7.60 18.97 -8.61
CA TRP A 208 7.53 18.07 -9.75
C TRP A 208 6.38 18.38 -10.69
N ILE A 209 5.28 18.85 -10.12
CA ILE A 209 4.07 19.31 -10.79
C ILE A 209 3.64 20.61 -10.10
N THR A 210 3.18 21.59 -10.87
CA THR A 210 2.60 22.82 -10.33
C THR A 210 1.17 22.59 -9.85
N SER A 211 0.75 23.28 -8.78
CA SER A 211 -0.63 23.18 -8.27
C SER A 211 -1.70 23.46 -9.33
N GLN A 212 -1.43 24.35 -10.29
CA GLN A 212 -2.35 24.66 -11.40
C GLN A 212 -2.50 23.47 -12.35
N VAL A 213 -1.38 22.86 -12.78
CA VAL A 213 -1.37 21.69 -13.66
C VAL A 213 -2.18 20.54 -13.04
N TYR A 214 -2.00 20.30 -11.74
CA TYR A 214 -2.79 19.29 -11.04
C TYR A 214 -4.28 19.65 -10.93
N ALA A 215 -4.61 20.92 -10.64
CA ALA A 215 -5.99 21.37 -10.55
C ALA A 215 -6.73 21.27 -11.90
N ASP A 216 -6.07 21.65 -12.99
CA ASP A 216 -6.61 21.54 -14.35
C ASP A 216 -6.80 20.08 -14.75
N HIS A 217 -5.86 19.22 -14.36
CA HIS A 217 -5.94 17.79 -14.61
C HIS A 217 -7.10 17.11 -13.86
N ILE A 218 -7.41 17.53 -12.63
CA ILE A 218 -8.58 16.99 -11.89
C ILE A 218 -9.90 17.46 -12.52
N LYS A 219 -9.96 18.69 -13.04
CA LYS A 219 -11.17 19.27 -13.65
C LYS A 219 -11.50 18.66 -15.01
N MET A 220 -10.50 18.14 -15.72
CA MET A 220 -10.66 17.45 -17.00
C MET A 220 -10.84 15.95 -16.75
N PRO A 221 -12.07 15.40 -16.73
CA PRO A 221 -12.23 13.95 -16.70
C PRO A 221 -11.60 13.36 -17.96
N THR A 222 -10.66 12.44 -17.79
CA THR A 222 -10.09 11.63 -18.86
C THR A 222 -11.26 11.00 -19.64
N PRO A 223 -11.33 11.14 -20.98
CA PRO A 223 -12.32 10.38 -21.74
C PRO A 223 -11.97 8.90 -21.60
N THR A 224 -12.76 8.18 -20.79
CA THR A 224 -12.77 6.72 -20.76
C THR A 224 -12.98 6.26 -22.19
N SER A 225 -11.96 5.64 -22.78
CA SER A 225 -12.10 4.93 -24.06
C SER A 225 -13.16 3.84 -23.87
N THR A 226 -14.38 4.13 -24.32
CA THR A 226 -15.46 3.16 -24.44
C THR A 226 -14.96 1.98 -25.27
N PRO A 227 -15.02 0.74 -24.78
CA PRO A 227 -14.79 -0.42 -25.63
C PRO A 227 -15.86 -0.43 -26.71
N LEU A 228 -15.42 -0.61 -27.96
CA LEU A 228 -16.22 -0.80 -29.16
C LEU A 228 -17.56 -1.48 -28.85
N GLN A 229 -18.66 -0.82 -29.19
CA GLN A 229 -19.98 -1.43 -29.24
C GLN A 229 -19.88 -2.70 -30.10
N ALA A 230 -20.07 -3.84 -29.45
CA ALA A 230 -20.40 -5.08 -30.11
C ALA A 230 -21.75 -4.87 -30.81
N THR A 231 -21.75 -4.98 -32.13
CA THR A 231 -22.97 -5.16 -32.92
C THR A 231 -23.69 -6.42 -32.44
N PRO A 232 -24.99 -6.36 -32.09
CA PRO A 232 -25.77 -7.56 -31.82
C PRO A 232 -26.34 -8.07 -33.16
N VAL A 233 -25.90 -9.25 -33.60
CA VAL A 233 -26.63 -10.01 -34.63
C VAL A 233 -26.70 -11.46 -34.18
N ASP A 234 -27.89 -11.84 -33.72
CA ASP A 234 -28.40 -13.18 -33.43
C ASP A 234 -29.94 -13.01 -33.55
N THR A 235 -30.76 -13.81 -34.22
CA THR A 235 -30.61 -15.11 -34.91
C THR A 235 -31.85 -15.35 -35.82
N ASP A 236 -31.73 -16.31 -36.76
CA ASP A 236 -32.73 -17.27 -37.28
C ASP A 236 -33.81 -16.89 -38.33
N MET A 237 -33.79 -17.59 -39.48
CA MET A 237 -34.76 -18.66 -39.83
C MET A 237 -34.47 -19.31 -41.20
N ASP A 238 -34.52 -20.65 -41.22
CA ASP A 238 -34.51 -21.59 -42.36
C ASP A 238 -35.48 -21.25 -43.50
N GLU A 239 -35.09 -21.51 -44.77
CA GLU A 239 -35.95 -22.24 -45.73
C GLU A 239 -35.17 -22.78 -46.95
N ALA A 240 -35.55 -23.98 -47.38
CA ALA A 240 -34.88 -24.83 -48.36
C ALA A 240 -34.94 -24.33 -49.81
N THR A 241 -33.97 -24.78 -50.64
CA THR A 241 -34.17 -25.51 -51.92
C THR A 241 -32.87 -25.51 -52.76
N GLN A 242 -32.30 -26.70 -53.01
CA GLN A 242 -31.40 -27.00 -54.15
C GLN A 242 -32.26 -27.29 -55.40
N PRO A 243 -31.79 -27.16 -56.68
CA PRO A 243 -30.53 -27.72 -57.20
C PRO A 243 -29.78 -26.97 -58.35
N VAL A 244 -28.57 -27.48 -58.63
CA VAL A 244 -27.61 -27.23 -59.76
C VAL A 244 -28.14 -27.65 -61.16
N PRO A 245 -27.38 -27.60 -62.29
CA PRO A 245 -26.41 -26.64 -62.89
C PRO A 245 -26.65 -26.39 -64.41
N ALA A 246 -25.90 -25.49 -65.08
CA ALA A 246 -25.33 -25.66 -66.45
C ALA A 246 -24.81 -24.33 -67.04
N GLY A 247 -23.64 -24.37 -67.70
CA GLY A 247 -23.22 -23.31 -68.62
C GLY A 247 -21.71 -23.20 -68.86
N ASN A 248 -21.12 -24.24 -69.48
CA ASN A 248 -19.78 -24.20 -70.05
C ASN A 248 -19.68 -23.16 -71.18
N GLY A 249 -18.52 -22.49 -71.28
CA GLY A 249 -18.16 -21.66 -72.41
C GLY A 249 -16.71 -21.16 -72.33
N GLU A 250 -15.74 -22.06 -72.42
CA GLU A 250 -14.53 -21.83 -73.25
C GLU A 250 -14.97 -21.91 -74.73
N PRO A 251 -14.27 -21.31 -75.71
CA PRO A 251 -12.81 -21.29 -75.86
C PRO A 251 -12.31 -19.87 -76.28
N ASP A 252 -11.09 -19.54 -76.72
CA ASP A 252 -10.09 -20.27 -77.48
C ASP A 252 -8.79 -19.42 -77.51
N THR A 253 -7.66 -20.12 -77.36
CA THR A 253 -6.38 -20.01 -78.13
C THR A 253 -5.57 -18.70 -78.30
N GLU A 254 -4.24 -18.90 -78.15
CA GLU A 254 -3.16 -18.38 -79.02
C GLU A 254 -2.74 -16.88 -78.86
N GLN A 255 -1.46 -16.45 -78.81
CA GLN A 255 -0.17 -16.97 -79.28
C GLN A 255 1.01 -16.38 -78.49
N LEU A 256 2.08 -17.19 -78.40
CA LEU A 256 3.53 -16.93 -78.49
C LEU A 256 4.20 -15.86 -77.59
#